data_AF-A0A3B9EKB3-F1
#
_entry.id   AF-A0A3B9EKB3-F1
#
_cell.length_a   1.000
_cell.length_b   1.000
_cell.length_c   1.000
_cell.angle_alpha   90.00
_cell.angle_beta   90.00
_cell.angle_gamma   90.00
#
_symmetry.space_group_name_H-M   'P 1'
#
loop_
_entity.id
_entity.type
_entity.pdbx_description
1 polymer ?
#
loop_
_entity_poly.entity_id
_entity_poly.type
_entity_poly.pdbx_seq_one_letter_code
_entity_poly.pdbx_strand_id
1 'polypeptide(L)'
;TAQAIVHLHSTHSVAVSCLKEIDPKNVLPPITAYYVMKVGILPLIPFFPPGSLDLAAAVREAASKHHAVLLANHGPVVAGKTLADAVYATEELEETSKLYLMLRGEETNFLSPEQVAELRMRFPH
;
A
#
# COMPACT_ATOMS: atom_id res chain seq x y z
N THR A 1 -7.13 -7.80 15.65
CA THR A 1 -8.22 -7.78 14.65
C THR A 1 -8.37 -6.36 14.13
N ALA A 2 -8.65 -6.18 12.84
CA ALA A 2 -8.98 -4.85 12.30
C ALA A 2 -10.35 -4.39 12.82
N GLN A 3 -10.52 -3.09 13.07
CA GLN A 3 -11.77 -2.49 13.53
C GLN A 3 -12.24 -1.33 12.63
N ALA A 4 -11.38 -0.88 11.72
CA ALA A 4 -11.71 0.15 10.74
C ALA A 4 -11.06 -0.13 9.39
N ILE A 5 -11.71 0.31 8.31
CA ILE A 5 -11.21 0.24 6.93
C ILE A 5 -11.39 1.62 6.31
N VAL A 6 -10.36 2.10 5.64
CA VAL A 6 -10.38 3.29 4.79
C VAL A 6 -10.20 2.84 3.35
N HIS A 7 -11.13 3.22 2.48
CA HIS A 7 -11.02 3.07 1.03
C HIS A 7 -11.21 4.44 0.41
N LEU A 8 -10.24 4.87 -0.39
CA LEU A 8 -10.23 6.17 -1.05
C LEU A 8 -9.81 6.02 -2.51
N HIS A 9 -10.08 7.06 -3.30
CA HIS A 9 -9.48 7.26 -4.62
C HIS A 9 -8.39 8.34 -4.53
N SER A 10 -7.44 8.14 -3.61
CA SER A 10 -6.33 9.08 -3.41
C SER A 10 -5.52 9.22 -4.69
N THR A 11 -5.27 10.45 -5.13
CA THR A 11 -4.84 10.77 -6.49
C THR A 11 -3.58 10.02 -6.91
N HIS A 12 -2.53 10.03 -6.10
CA HIS A 12 -1.26 9.43 -6.47
C HIS A 12 -1.29 7.91 -6.31
N SER A 13 -1.96 7.37 -5.30
CA SER A 13 -2.18 5.93 -5.18
C SER A 13 -2.98 5.37 -6.37
N VAL A 14 -4.01 6.08 -6.84
CA VAL A 14 -4.74 5.71 -8.06
C VAL A 14 -3.83 5.77 -9.27
N ALA A 15 -3.04 6.83 -9.44
CA ALA A 15 -2.08 6.95 -10.54
C ALA A 15 -1.08 5.77 -10.55
N VAL A 16 -0.56 5.38 -9.39
CA VAL A 16 0.30 4.19 -9.24
C VAL A 16 -0.44 2.90 -9.60
N SER A 17 -1.70 2.74 -9.18
CA SER A 17 -2.52 1.56 -9.48
C SER A 17 -2.80 1.34 -10.98
N CYS A 18 -2.58 2.37 -11.80
CA CYS A 18 -2.76 2.34 -13.25
C CYS A 18 -1.49 1.99 -14.04
N LEU A 19 -0.35 1.85 -13.35
CA LEU A 19 0.95 1.58 -14.01
C LEU A 19 1.04 0.11 -14.48
N LYS A 20 1.63 -0.10 -15.66
CA LYS A 20 1.88 -1.43 -16.21
C LYS A 20 3.15 -2.09 -15.66
N GLU A 21 4.17 -1.28 -15.33
CA GLU A 21 5.51 -1.74 -14.94
C GLU A 21 5.69 -1.69 -13.43
N ILE A 22 4.91 -2.49 -12.70
CA ILE A 22 4.98 -2.60 -11.23
C ILE A 22 4.99 -4.07 -10.81
N ASP A 23 5.69 -4.40 -9.72
CA ASP A 23 5.61 -5.74 -9.12
C ASP A 23 4.28 -5.88 -8.37
N PRO A 24 3.37 -6.77 -8.81
CA PRO A 24 2.08 -6.94 -8.15
C PRO A 24 2.20 -7.50 -6.72
N LYS A 25 3.34 -8.06 -6.32
CA LYS A 25 3.56 -8.55 -4.96
C LYS A 25 3.93 -7.43 -3.99
N ASN A 26 4.55 -6.36 -4.48
CA ASN A 26 4.91 -5.20 -3.68
C ASN A 26 5.08 -3.95 -4.57
N VAL A 27 4.02 -3.16 -4.67
CA VAL A 27 3.91 -2.08 -5.66
C VAL A 27 4.91 -0.94 -5.43
N LEU A 28 5.13 -0.56 -4.16
CA LEU A 28 5.98 0.58 -3.83
C LEU A 28 7.28 0.13 -3.14
N PRO A 29 8.44 0.67 -3.55
CA PRO A 29 9.71 0.41 -2.89
C PRO A 29 9.78 1.13 -1.53
N PRO A 30 10.70 0.72 -0.63
CA PRO A 30 10.87 1.34 0.68
C PRO A 30 11.61 2.68 0.57
N ILE A 31 10.91 3.72 0.12
CA ILE A 31 11.45 5.08 -0.07
C ILE A 31 11.75 5.74 1.29
N THR A 32 10.83 5.62 2.24
CA THR A 32 10.93 6.24 3.58
C THR A 32 10.72 5.20 4.68
N ALA A 33 11.21 5.50 5.89
CA ALA A 33 11.03 4.61 7.03
C ALA A 33 9.55 4.44 7.41
N TYR A 34 8.75 5.50 7.32
CA TYR A 34 7.34 5.46 7.71
C TYR A 34 6.50 4.59 6.78
N TYR A 35 6.78 4.57 5.47
CA TYR A 35 6.16 3.59 4.57
C TYR A 35 6.38 2.15 5.05
N VAL A 36 7.63 1.79 5.42
CA VAL A 36 7.96 0.47 5.95
C VAL A 36 7.24 0.18 7.26
N MET A 37 7.16 1.18 8.14
CA MET A 37 6.58 1.10 9.49
C MET A 37 5.07 1.30 9.56
N LYS A 38 4.37 1.63 8.48
CA LYS A 38 2.92 1.91 8.48
C LYS A 38 2.16 1.13 7.42
N VAL A 39 2.80 0.81 6.29
CA VAL A 39 2.19 0.11 5.16
C VAL A 39 2.91 -1.21 4.91
N GLY A 40 4.23 -1.19 4.78
CA GLY A 40 5.04 -2.39 4.58
C GLY A 40 4.93 -2.96 3.16
N ILE A 41 4.43 -4.19 3.04
CA ILE A 41 4.26 -4.84 1.72
C ILE A 41 2.86 -4.52 1.19
N LEU A 42 2.81 -3.90 0.02
CA LEU A 42 1.57 -3.47 -0.63
C LEU A 42 1.30 -4.30 -1.90
N PRO A 43 0.48 -5.36 -1.85
CA PRO A 43 0.12 -6.12 -3.03
C PRO A 43 -0.87 -5.36 -3.92
N LEU A 44 -0.81 -5.61 -5.23
CA LEU A 44 -1.76 -5.16 -6.23
C LEU A 44 -2.80 -6.25 -6.48
N ILE A 45 -4.07 -5.92 -6.27
CA ILE A 45 -5.19 -6.77 -6.67
C ILE A 45 -5.53 -6.47 -8.13
N PRO A 46 -5.70 -7.48 -9.00
CA PRO A 46 -6.13 -7.29 -10.38
C PRO A 46 -7.44 -6.51 -10.48
N PHE A 47 -7.70 -5.95 -11.66
CA PHE A 47 -8.95 -5.23 -11.88
C PHE A 47 -10.14 -6.20 -11.82
N PHE A 48 -11.15 -5.80 -11.06
CA PHE A 48 -12.47 -6.41 -11.03
C PHE A 48 -13.52 -5.28 -11.05
N PRO A 49 -14.71 -5.48 -11.65
CA PRO A 49 -15.76 -4.49 -11.60
C PRO A 49 -16.12 -4.10 -10.15
N PRO A 50 -16.32 -2.80 -9.85
CA PRO A 50 -16.76 -2.35 -8.53
C PRO A 50 -18.05 -3.06 -8.09
N GLY A 51 -18.10 -3.53 -6.85
CA GLY A 51 -19.25 -4.25 -6.29
C GLY A 51 -19.35 -5.74 -6.69
N SER A 52 -18.41 -6.26 -7.49
CA SER A 52 -18.38 -7.69 -7.81
C SER A 52 -17.99 -8.56 -6.60
N LEU A 53 -18.54 -9.78 -6.57
CA LEU A 53 -18.16 -10.77 -5.56
C LEU A 53 -16.71 -11.22 -5.72
N ASP A 54 -16.18 -11.22 -6.94
CA ASP A 54 -14.78 -11.56 -7.22
C ASP A 54 -13.82 -10.55 -6.60
N LEU A 55 -14.15 -9.24 -6.67
CA LEU A 55 -13.39 -8.21 -5.97
C LEU A 55 -13.38 -8.45 -4.46
N ALA A 56 -14.55 -8.73 -3.88
CA ALA A 56 -14.67 -8.99 -2.45
C ALA A 56 -13.85 -10.23 -2.02
N ALA A 57 -13.87 -11.29 -2.83
CA ALA A 57 -13.09 -12.50 -2.59
C ALA A 57 -11.58 -12.24 -2.65
N ALA A 58 -11.12 -11.52 -3.69
CA ALA A 58 -9.71 -11.18 -3.86
C ALA A 58 -9.19 -10.27 -2.73
N VAL A 59 -9.98 -9.26 -2.33
CA VAL A 59 -9.65 -8.39 -1.19
C VAL A 59 -9.59 -9.20 0.10
N ARG A 60 -10.55 -10.11 0.35
CA ARG A 60 -10.55 -10.97 1.54
C ARG A 60 -9.30 -11.86 1.60
N GLU A 61 -8.88 -12.43 0.48
CA GLU A 61 -7.67 -13.25 0.42
C GLU A 61 -6.42 -12.43 0.75
N ALA A 62 -6.25 -11.29 0.09
CA ALA A 62 -5.09 -10.41 0.32
C ALA A 62 -5.07 -9.85 1.76
N ALA A 63 -6.24 -9.47 2.29
CA ALA A 63 -6.39 -8.95 3.65
C ALA A 63 -6.02 -9.95 4.75
N SER A 64 -5.94 -11.25 4.43
CA SER A 64 -5.48 -12.26 5.40
C SER A 64 -3.98 -12.17 5.72
N LYS A 65 -3.20 -11.51 4.86
CA LYS A 65 -1.74 -11.39 4.97
C LYS A 65 -1.25 -9.94 5.02
N HIS A 66 -2.04 -9.00 4.50
CA HIS A 66 -1.67 -7.59 4.38
C HIS A 66 -2.80 -6.71 4.93
N HIS A 67 -2.49 -5.68 5.72
CA HIS A 67 -3.52 -4.73 6.16
C HIS A 67 -3.78 -3.62 5.14
N ALA A 68 -2.89 -3.42 4.17
CA ALA A 68 -3.05 -2.49 3.07
C ALA A 68 -2.95 -3.23 1.73
N VAL A 69 -3.82 -2.88 0.78
CA VAL A 69 -3.79 -3.40 -0.60
C VAL A 69 -4.09 -2.26 -1.58
N LEU A 70 -3.58 -2.37 -2.80
CA LEU A 70 -3.90 -1.47 -3.89
C LEU A 70 -4.76 -2.18 -4.93
N LEU A 71 -5.87 -1.59 -5.35
CA LEU A 71 -6.74 -2.13 -6.38
C LEU A 71 -6.34 -1.54 -7.73
N ALA A 72 -5.99 -2.39 -8.70
CA ALA A 72 -5.62 -1.95 -10.05
C ALA A 72 -6.72 -1.08 -10.68
N ASN A 73 -6.34 0.07 -11.22
CA ASN A 73 -7.23 1.06 -11.81
C ASN A 73 -8.35 1.57 -10.88
N HIS A 74 -8.14 1.57 -9.57
CA HIS A 74 -9.21 1.91 -8.62
C HIS A 74 -8.73 2.66 -7.36
N GLY A 75 -7.74 2.16 -6.63
CA GLY A 75 -7.19 2.87 -5.45
C GLY A 75 -6.97 2.00 -4.21
N PRO A 76 -6.52 2.62 -3.10
CA PRO A 76 -6.13 1.89 -1.89
C PRO A 76 -7.31 1.41 -1.04
N VAL A 77 -7.09 0.28 -0.35
CA VAL A 77 -7.92 -0.19 0.76
C VAL A 77 -6.99 -0.52 1.93
N VAL A 78 -7.19 0.14 3.07
CA VAL A 78 -6.30 0.05 4.24
C VAL A 78 -7.11 -0.24 5.50
N ALA A 79 -6.73 -1.27 6.23
CA ALA A 79 -7.33 -1.69 7.48
C ALA A 79 -6.47 -1.27 8.69
N GLY A 80 -7.12 -0.90 9.80
CA GLY A 80 -6.46 -0.47 11.03
C GLY A 80 -7.13 -1.02 12.30
N LYS A 81 -6.41 -0.99 13.42
CA LYS A 81 -6.95 -1.30 14.77
C LYS A 81 -7.92 -0.21 15.24
N THR A 82 -7.71 1.02 14.79
CA THR A 82 -8.62 2.16 14.95
C THR A 82 -8.79 2.87 13.61
N LEU A 83 -9.80 3.75 13.50
CA LEU A 83 -9.96 4.60 12.32
C LEU A 83 -8.73 5.49 12.10
N ALA A 84 -8.17 6.05 13.19
CA ALA A 84 -6.96 6.87 13.12
C ALA A 84 -5.78 6.09 12.53
N ASP A 85 -5.56 4.84 12.95
CA ASP A 85 -4.49 4.00 12.39
C ASP A 85 -4.67 3.77 10.89
N ALA A 86 -5.91 3.50 10.45
CA ALA A 86 -6.22 3.29 9.03
C ALA A 86 -6.03 4.58 8.21
N VAL A 87 -6.44 5.74 8.75
CA VAL A 87 -6.24 7.04 8.11
C VAL A 87 -4.75 7.37 7.99
N TYR A 88 -3.97 7.25 9.07
CA TYR A 88 -2.53 7.56 9.02
C TYR A 88 -1.77 6.65 8.06
N ALA A 89 -2.10 5.36 8.00
CA ALA A 89 -1.51 4.45 7.03
C ALA A 89 -1.93 4.79 5.59
N THR A 90 -3.15 5.30 5.39
CA THR A 90 -3.63 5.76 4.07
C THR A 90 -2.93 7.04 3.63
N GLU A 91 -2.72 8.00 4.54
CA GLU A 91 -1.96 9.23 4.27
C GLU A 91 -0.51 8.92 3.90
N GLU A 92 0.15 8.02 4.65
CA GLU A 92 1.52 7.60 4.34
C GLU A 92 1.60 6.88 2.98
N LEU A 93 0.59 6.06 2.64
CA LEU A 93 0.50 5.39 1.34
C LEU A 93 0.35 6.40 0.18
N GLU A 94 -0.51 7.41 0.34
CA GLU A 94 -0.69 8.46 -0.66
C GLU A 94 0.59 9.28 -0.85
N GLU A 95 1.24 9.71 0.23
CA GLU A 95 2.47 10.50 0.13
C GLU A 95 3.63 9.66 -0.44
N THR A 96 3.73 8.38 -0.09
CA THR A 96 4.72 7.47 -0.70
C THR A 96 4.44 7.27 -2.19
N SER A 97 3.17 7.13 -2.59
CA SER A 97 2.78 7.02 -4.01
C SER A 97 3.17 8.28 -4.79
N LYS A 98 2.99 9.46 -4.19
CA LYS A 98 3.40 10.74 -4.76
C LYS A 98 4.91 10.82 -4.92
N LEU A 99 5.69 10.49 -3.88
CA LEU A 99 7.15 10.43 -3.95
C LEU A 99 7.62 9.45 -5.04
N TYR A 100 7.03 8.26 -5.09
CA TYR A 100 7.37 7.26 -6.10
C TYR A 100 7.18 7.81 -7.52
N LEU A 101 6.07 8.50 -7.80
CA LEU A 101 5.82 9.12 -9.10
C LEU A 101 6.79 10.29 -9.38
N MET A 102 7.07 11.13 -8.39
CA MET A 102 8.00 12.26 -8.51
C MET A 102 9.45 11.84 -8.76
N LEU A 103 9.86 10.70 -8.22
CA LEU A 103 11.22 10.17 -8.33
C LEU A 103 11.41 9.26 -9.54
N ARG A 104 10.39 9.05 -10.38
CA ARG A 104 10.52 8.19 -11.56
C ARG A 104 11.54 8.76 -12.53
N GLY A 105 12.56 7.96 -12.85
CA GLY A 105 13.65 8.33 -13.75
C GLY A 105 14.88 8.87 -13.01
N GLU A 106 14.80 9.09 -11.70
CA GLU A 106 15.91 9.52 -10.86
C GLU A 106 16.63 8.32 -10.22
N GLU A 107 17.94 8.46 -10.00
CA GLU A 107 18.69 7.51 -9.17
C GLU A 107 18.28 7.69 -7.70
N THR A 108 17.42 6.80 -7.22
CA THR A 108 16.82 6.92 -5.88
C THR A 108 17.54 6.02 -4.88
N ASN A 109 17.99 6.61 -3.77
CA ASN A 109 18.59 5.88 -2.66
C ASN A 109 17.49 5.26 -1.76
N PHE A 110 17.05 4.05 -2.08
CA PHE A 110 16.07 3.30 -1.28
C PHE A 110 16.68 2.76 0.01
N LEU A 111 15.83 2.47 1.00
CA LEU A 111 16.27 1.76 2.20
C LEU A 111 16.82 0.37 1.83
N SER A 112 17.96 0.02 2.42
CA SER A 112 18.56 -1.30 2.22
C SER A 112 17.74 -2.41 2.89
N PRO A 113 17.88 -3.68 2.47
CA PRO A 113 17.22 -4.81 3.12
C PRO A 113 17.47 -4.88 4.63
N GLU A 114 18.69 -4.53 5.08
CA GLU A 114 19.09 -4.51 6.48
C GLU A 114 18.35 -3.41 7.25
N GLN A 115 18.25 -2.20 6.67
CA GLN A 115 17.49 -1.09 7.27
C GLN A 115 16.00 -1.41 7.37
N VAL A 116 15.42 -2.02 6.33
CA VAL A 116 14.03 -2.49 6.34
C VAL A 116 13.82 -3.55 7.42
N ALA A 117 14.75 -4.51 7.56
CA ALA A 117 14.69 -5.54 8.58
C ALA A 117 14.79 -4.95 10.00
N GLU A 118 15.68 -3.99 10.22
CA GLU A 118 15.83 -3.28 11.50
C GLU A 118 14.54 -2.54 11.89
N LEU A 119 13.91 -1.83 10.94
CA LEU A 119 12.64 -1.14 11.17
C LEU A 119 11.53 -2.12 11.55
N ARG A 120 11.42 -3.26 10.84
CA ARG A 120 10.42 -4.30 11.14
C ARG A 120 10.63 -4.94 12.51
N MET A 121 11.88 -5.09 12.94
CA MET A 121 12.22 -5.61 14.27
C MET A 121 11.89 -4.60 15.38
N ARG A 122 12.17 -3.31 15.16
CA ARG A 122 11.92 -2.24 16.14
C ARG A 122 10.46 -1.86 16.27
N PHE A 123 9.69 -1.97 15.18
CA PHE A 123 8.30 -1.54 15.09
C PHE A 123 7.40 -2.67 14.56
N PRO A 124 7.16 -3.74 15.34
CA PRO A 124 6.27 -4.82 14.94
C PRO A 124 4.80 -4.35 14.94
N HIS A 125 4.04 -4.75 13.91
CA HIS A 125 2.63 -4.44 13.73
C HIS A 125 1.67 -5.41 14.44
#